data_AF-A0A9P3EUV9-F1
#
_entry.id   AF-A0A9P3EUV9-F1
#
_cell.length_a   1.000
_cell.length_b   1.000
_cell.length_c   1.000
_cell.angle_alpha   90.00
_cell.angle_beta   90.00
_cell.angle_gamma   90.00
#
_symmetry.space_group_name_H-M   'P 1'
#
loop_
_entity.id
_entity.type
_entity.pdbx_description
1 polymer ?
#
loop_
_entity_poly.entity_id
_entity_poly.type
_entity_poly.pdbx_seq_one_letter_code
_entity_poly.pdbx_strand_id
1 'polypeptide(L)'
;MYPSNLARHLDPLEQNILEQRGVFDLPDRSMCDTLVETFFTWVAPIVPIIDRLDFIRHYQDPTSPPSLLLLHAMFTVASRSCSCGSQGTGVSSPRSFYKKAKALYDAGYEQDPIPLIQSTLLLGLYWEGPEGI
;
A
#
# COMPACT_ATOMS: atom_id res chain seq x y z
N MET A 1 -4.69 -14.52 -0.36
CA MET A 1 -6.07 -14.19 0.00
C MET A 1 -6.02 -13.45 1.33
N TYR A 2 -6.33 -12.16 1.35
CA TYR A 2 -6.30 -11.37 2.60
C TYR A 2 -7.42 -11.84 3.54
N PRO A 3 -7.17 -11.95 4.86
CA PRO A 3 -8.17 -12.47 5.78
C PRO A 3 -9.44 -11.59 5.78
N SER A 4 -10.58 -12.22 5.49
CA SER A 4 -11.91 -11.64 5.36
C SER A 4 -12.50 -11.04 6.65
N ASN A 5 -11.79 -11.13 7.77
CA ASN A 5 -12.28 -10.64 9.06
C ASN A 5 -12.30 -9.11 9.18
N LEU A 6 -11.48 -8.38 8.40
CA LEU A 6 -11.51 -6.90 8.35
C LEU A 6 -12.69 -6.35 7.53
N ALA A 7 -13.35 -7.17 6.72
CA ALA A 7 -14.47 -6.72 5.87
C ALA A 7 -15.83 -6.73 6.61
N ARG A 8 -15.91 -7.21 7.87
CA ARG A 8 -17.19 -7.47 8.57
C ARG A 8 -18.03 -6.24 8.90
N HIS A 9 -17.50 -5.02 8.75
CA HIS A 9 -18.21 -3.77 9.01
C HIS A 9 -18.55 -2.97 7.73
N LEU A 10 -18.08 -3.38 6.56
CA LEU A 10 -18.38 -2.69 5.31
C LEU A 10 -19.69 -3.19 4.71
N ASP A 11 -20.46 -2.29 4.12
CA ASP A 11 -21.65 -2.69 3.37
C ASP A 11 -21.25 -3.55 2.15
N PRO A 12 -22.03 -4.55 1.74
CA PRO A 12 -21.69 -5.40 0.59
C PRO A 12 -21.43 -4.61 -0.70
N LEU A 13 -22.06 -3.45 -0.88
CA LEU A 13 -21.79 -2.56 -2.02
C LEU A 13 -20.36 -2.01 -1.97
N GLU A 14 -19.90 -1.53 -0.81
CA GLU A 14 -18.55 -1.01 -0.64
C GLU A 14 -17.50 -2.09 -0.87
N GLN A 15 -17.75 -3.30 -0.37
CA GLN A 15 -16.87 -4.44 -0.62
C GLN A 15 -16.77 -4.76 -2.12
N ASN A 16 -17.89 -4.73 -2.86
CA ASN A 16 -17.87 -4.95 -4.30
C ASN A 16 -17.12 -3.83 -5.05
N ILE A 17 -17.28 -2.58 -4.64
CA ILE A 17 -16.55 -1.45 -5.21
C ILE A 17 -15.03 -1.62 -4.98
N LEU A 18 -14.62 -2.05 -3.79
CA LEU A 18 -13.20 -2.30 -3.48
C LEU A 18 -12.63 -3.44 -4.33
N GLU A 19 -13.40 -4.52 -4.50
CA GLU A 19 -13.02 -5.64 -5.37
C GLU A 19 -12.87 -5.21 -6.83
N GLN A 20 -13.82 -4.44 -7.38
CA GLN A 20 -13.73 -3.88 -8.73
C GLN A 20 -12.56 -2.91 -8.92
N ARG A 21 -12.16 -2.20 -7.85
CA ARG A 21 -10.96 -1.34 -7.85
C ARG A 21 -9.66 -2.14 -7.75
N GLY A 22 -9.73 -3.47 -7.59
CA GLY A 22 -8.59 -4.37 -7.51
C GLY A 22 -7.71 -4.11 -6.29
N VAL A 23 -8.28 -3.62 -5.18
CA VAL A 23 -7.48 -3.30 -3.97
C VAL A 23 -6.87 -4.55 -3.34
N PHE A 24 -7.44 -5.72 -3.58
CA PHE A 24 -6.91 -7.00 -3.10
C PHE A 24 -5.84 -7.60 -4.01
N ASP A 25 -5.68 -7.04 -5.21
CA ASP A 25 -4.68 -7.48 -6.19
C ASP A 25 -3.34 -6.83 -5.86
N LEU A 26 -2.53 -7.57 -5.11
CA LEU A 26 -1.13 -7.24 -4.90
C LEU A 26 -0.29 -7.70 -6.11
N PRO A 27 0.85 -7.04 -6.38
CA PRO A 27 1.85 -7.54 -7.32
C PRO A 27 2.30 -8.97 -6.98
N ASP A 28 3.05 -9.58 -7.89
CA ASP A 28 3.77 -10.81 -7.60
C ASP A 28 4.72 -10.63 -6.40
N ARG A 29 5.04 -11.74 -5.72
CA ARG A 29 5.79 -11.70 -4.47
C ARG A 29 7.14 -11.01 -4.62
N SER A 30 7.88 -11.29 -5.69
CA SER A 30 9.17 -10.65 -5.99
C SER A 30 9.06 -9.14 -6.10
N MET A 31 8.03 -8.64 -6.77
CA MET A 31 7.80 -7.20 -6.86
C MET A 31 7.43 -6.59 -5.51
N CYS A 32 6.58 -7.27 -4.72
CA CYS A 32 6.26 -6.80 -3.38
C CYS A 32 7.50 -6.73 -2.48
N ASP A 33 8.35 -7.77 -2.50
CA ASP A 33 9.60 -7.82 -1.75
C ASP A 33 10.52 -6.65 -2.14
N THR A 34 10.64 -6.38 -3.44
CA THR A 34 11.44 -5.26 -3.99
C THR A 34 10.92 -3.90 -3.51
N LEU A 35 9.60 -3.70 -3.51
CA LEU A 35 8.99 -2.45 -3.07
C LEU A 35 9.13 -2.25 -1.56
N VAL A 36 8.98 -3.30 -0.75
CA VAL A 36 9.20 -3.27 0.70
C VAL A 36 10.66 -2.94 1.01
N GLU A 37 11.60 -3.60 0.35
CA GLU A 37 13.04 -3.31 0.51
C GLU A 37 13.38 -1.88 0.10
N THR A 38 12.84 -1.41 -1.03
CA THR A 38 13.02 -0.05 -1.52
C THR A 38 12.48 0.96 -0.51
N PHE A 39 11.30 0.72 0.08
CA PHE A 39 10.74 1.57 1.13
C PHE A 39 11.72 1.71 2.30
N PHE A 40 12.20 0.59 2.86
CA PHE A 40 13.09 0.64 4.01
C PHE A 40 14.49 1.20 3.69
N THR A 41 14.92 1.09 2.45
CA THR A 41 16.22 1.60 2.00
C THR A 41 16.21 3.10 1.74
N TRP A 42 15.15 3.61 1.08
CA TRP A 42 15.12 4.97 0.55
C TRP A 42 14.11 5.89 1.20
N VAL A 43 13.01 5.36 1.73
CA VAL A 43 11.92 6.16 2.31
C VAL A 43 12.02 6.21 3.83
N ALA A 44 12.18 5.06 4.48
CA ALA A 44 12.23 4.98 5.95
C ALA A 44 13.33 5.83 6.61
N PRO A 45 14.53 6.04 6.01
CA PRO A 45 15.52 6.95 6.60
C PRO A 45 15.05 8.42 6.69
N ILE A 46 14.10 8.83 5.84
CA ILE A 46 13.54 10.18 5.80
C ILE A 46 12.21 10.23 6.58
N VAL A 47 11.43 9.15 6.50
CA VAL A 47 10.08 9.04 7.10
C VAL A 47 10.00 7.77 7.95
N PRO A 48 10.62 7.74 9.15
CA PRO A 48 10.76 6.54 9.97
C PRO A 48 9.51 6.23 10.80
N ILE A 49 8.35 6.11 10.14
CA ILE A 49 7.05 5.92 10.80
C ILE A 49 6.65 4.44 10.94
N ILE A 50 7.40 3.52 10.32
CA ILE A 50 7.15 2.07 10.34
C ILE A 50 8.37 1.37 10.96
N ASP A 51 8.15 0.55 12.00
CA ASP A 51 9.20 -0.32 12.53
C ASP A 51 9.51 -1.44 11.54
N ARG A 52 10.76 -1.50 11.07
CA ARG A 52 11.17 -2.48 10.07
C ARG A 52 11.10 -3.91 10.57
N LEU A 53 11.52 -4.18 11.80
CA LEU A 53 11.60 -5.53 12.32
C LEU A 53 10.21 -6.10 12.54
N ASP A 54 9.33 -5.30 13.14
CA ASP A 54 7.94 -5.68 13.37
C ASP A 54 7.17 -5.85 12.05
N PHE A 55 7.34 -4.91 11.11
CA PHE A 55 6.70 -5.02 9.79
C PHE A 55 7.15 -6.27 9.04
N ILE A 56 8.46 -6.55 8.97
CA ILE A 56 8.98 -7.70 8.23
C ILE A 56 8.51 -9.03 8.84
N ARG A 57 8.37 -9.10 10.17
CA ARG A 57 7.79 -10.28 10.84
C ARG A 57 6.37 -10.57 10.35
N HIS A 58 5.49 -9.56 10.39
CA HIS A 58 4.12 -9.69 9.89
C HIS A 58 4.07 -9.95 8.38
N TYR A 59 4.93 -9.28 7.61
CA TYR A 59 5.01 -9.44 6.15
C TYR A 59 5.41 -10.86 5.71
N GLN A 60 6.19 -11.56 6.53
CA GLN A 60 6.57 -12.95 6.30
C GLN A 60 5.56 -13.95 6.86
N ASP A 61 4.67 -13.54 7.76
CA ASP A 61 3.65 -14.38 8.37
C ASP A 61 2.31 -14.29 7.61
N PRO A 62 1.92 -15.34 6.85
CA PRO A 62 0.66 -15.33 6.12
C PRO A 62 -0.58 -15.37 7.02
N THR A 63 -0.44 -15.70 8.31
CA THR A 63 -1.54 -15.76 9.27
C THR A 63 -1.85 -14.41 9.90
N SER A 64 -0.88 -13.50 9.90
CA SER A 64 -1.01 -12.15 10.42
C SER A 64 -0.29 -11.15 9.50
N PRO A 65 -0.77 -10.99 8.25
CA PRO A 65 -0.15 -10.06 7.32
C PRO A 65 -0.29 -8.60 7.80
N PRO A 66 0.54 -7.67 7.29
CA PRO A 66 0.40 -6.25 7.57
C PRO A 66 -0.96 -5.70 7.14
N SER A 67 -1.21 -4.41 7.35
CA SER A 67 -2.38 -3.75 6.79
C SER A 67 -2.31 -3.65 5.25
N LEU A 68 -3.41 -3.96 4.57
CA LEU A 68 -3.50 -3.82 3.11
C LEU A 68 -3.42 -2.35 2.68
N LEU A 69 -4.03 -1.46 3.48
CA LEU A 69 -3.96 -0.02 3.28
C LEU A 69 -2.50 0.44 3.36
N LEU A 70 -1.77 -0.02 4.39
CA LEU A 70 -0.37 0.31 4.58
C LEU A 70 0.52 -0.21 3.45
N LEU A 71 0.29 -1.44 2.98
CA LEU A 71 1.04 -1.99 1.85
C LEU A 71 0.90 -1.13 0.59
N HIS A 72 -0.32 -0.78 0.18
CA HIS A 72 -0.50 0.07 -1.00
C HIS A 72 0.12 1.46 -0.80
N ALA A 73 0.01 2.05 0.39
CA ALA A 73 0.62 3.35 0.68
C ALA A 73 2.16 3.29 0.62
N MET A 74 2.77 2.24 1.16
CA MET A 74 4.21 1.98 1.03
C MET A 74 4.60 1.79 -0.44
N PHE A 75 3.83 1.04 -1.21
CA PHE A 75 4.09 0.80 -2.63
C PHE A 75 3.98 2.08 -3.46
N THR A 76 3.05 2.99 -3.13
CA THR A 76 2.95 4.31 -3.76
C THR A 76 4.24 5.10 -3.66
N VAL A 77 4.83 5.20 -2.46
CA VAL A 77 6.05 6.00 -2.26
C VAL A 77 7.30 5.26 -2.73
N ALA A 78 7.38 3.95 -2.51
CA ALA A 78 8.54 3.14 -2.91
C ALA A 78 8.68 3.05 -4.43
N SER A 79 7.58 2.88 -5.16
CA SER A 79 7.61 2.80 -6.63
C SER A 79 8.09 4.08 -7.32
N ARG A 80 8.06 5.24 -6.63
CA ARG A 80 8.68 6.49 -7.12
C ARG A 80 10.19 6.49 -6.95
N SER A 81 10.69 5.86 -5.89
CA SER A 81 12.12 5.75 -5.58
C SER A 81 12.79 4.61 -6.35
N CYS A 82 12.02 3.59 -6.76
CA CYS A 82 12.46 2.65 -7.77
C CYS A 82 12.73 3.45 -9.07
N SER A 83 13.99 3.54 -9.49
CA SER A 83 14.39 4.15 -10.76
C SER A 83 13.85 3.42 -12.01
N CYS A 84 12.85 2.54 -11.86
CA CYS A 84 12.13 1.79 -12.89
C CYS A 84 11.05 2.62 -13.62
N GLY A 85 11.00 3.94 -13.43
CA GLY A 85 10.00 4.82 -14.04
C GLY A 85 10.05 4.96 -15.56
N SER A 86 10.87 4.22 -16.30
CA SER A 86 11.02 4.46 -17.75
C SER A 86 11.37 3.27 -18.64
N GLN A 87 11.30 2.00 -18.19
CA GLN A 87 11.54 0.88 -19.11
C GLN A 87 10.73 -0.36 -18.73
N GLY A 88 9.57 -0.53 -19.38
CA GLY A 88 8.99 -1.81 -19.83
C GLY A 88 8.80 -2.98 -18.85
N THR A 89 9.13 -2.83 -17.58
CA THR A 89 8.96 -3.85 -16.54
C THR A 89 7.59 -3.61 -15.91
N GLY A 90 6.75 -4.64 -15.81
CA GLY A 90 5.34 -4.55 -15.40
C GLY A 90 5.06 -4.08 -13.97
N VAL A 91 5.87 -3.16 -13.42
CA VAL A 91 5.63 -2.47 -12.16
C VAL A 91 4.36 -1.64 -12.31
N SER A 92 3.36 -1.91 -11.47
CA SER A 92 2.17 -1.05 -11.39
C SER A 92 2.62 0.37 -11.05
N SER A 93 2.06 1.36 -11.76
CA SER A 93 2.46 2.76 -11.57
C SER A 93 2.20 3.21 -10.13
N PRO A 94 3.00 4.14 -9.56
CA PRO A 94 2.76 4.72 -8.24
C PRO A 94 1.31 5.20 -8.05
N ARG A 95 0.73 5.74 -9.13
CA ARG A 95 -0.66 6.16 -9.22
C ARG A 95 -1.66 5.03 -8.99
N SER A 96 -1.38 3.83 -9.48
CA SER A 96 -2.26 2.67 -9.31
C SER A 96 -2.32 2.24 -7.85
N PHE A 97 -1.18 2.15 -7.17
CA PHE A 97 -1.13 1.89 -5.73
C PHE A 97 -1.82 3.00 -4.93
N TYR A 98 -1.60 4.27 -5.31
CA TYR A 98 -2.23 5.39 -4.62
C TYR A 98 -3.76 5.31 -4.69
N LYS A 99 -4.32 5.03 -5.87
CA LYS A 99 -5.77 4.87 -6.05
C LYS A 99 -6.33 3.72 -5.20
N LYS A 100 -5.61 2.61 -5.09
CA LYS A 100 -6.01 1.47 -4.26
C LYS A 100 -5.96 1.79 -2.78
N ALA A 101 -4.87 2.39 -2.29
CA ALA A 101 -4.75 2.86 -0.92
C ALA A 101 -5.83 3.90 -0.57
N LYS A 102 -6.05 4.89 -1.43
CA LYS A 102 -7.09 5.90 -1.22
C LYS A 102 -8.48 5.27 -1.15
N ALA A 103 -8.78 4.29 -2.01
CA ALA A 103 -10.06 3.58 -1.96
C ALA A 103 -10.27 2.85 -0.62
N LEU A 104 -9.24 2.21 -0.08
CA LEU A 104 -9.28 1.57 1.24
C LEU A 104 -9.46 2.58 2.38
N TYR A 105 -8.77 3.73 2.30
CA TYR A 105 -8.90 4.82 3.27
C TYR A 105 -10.30 5.43 3.25
N ASP A 106 -10.80 5.79 2.06
CA ASP A 106 -12.12 6.40 1.89
C ASP A 106 -13.26 5.47 2.36
N ALA A 107 -13.07 4.15 2.22
CA ALA A 107 -14.02 3.15 2.69
C ALA A 107 -13.94 2.86 4.20
N GLY A 108 -12.96 3.41 4.92
CA GLY A 108 -12.73 3.05 6.32
C GLY A 108 -12.38 1.56 6.51
N TYR A 109 -11.65 0.97 5.55
CA TYR A 109 -11.31 -0.46 5.56
C TYR A 109 -10.39 -0.82 6.73
N GLU A 110 -9.39 0.02 7.01
CA GLU A 110 -8.48 -0.16 8.15
C GLU A 110 -9.07 0.48 9.41
N GLN A 111 -9.11 -0.26 10.50
CA GLN A 111 -9.65 0.18 11.79
C GLN A 111 -8.57 0.34 12.86
N ASP A 112 -7.41 -0.29 12.68
CA ASP A 112 -6.28 -0.07 13.58
C ASP A 112 -5.70 1.33 13.33
N PRO A 113 -5.67 2.21 14.35
CA PRO A 113 -5.19 3.58 14.20
C PRO A 113 -3.72 3.66 13.77
N ILE A 114 -2.88 2.66 14.11
CA ILE A 114 -1.45 2.70 13.80
C ILE A 114 -1.22 2.62 12.27
N PRO A 115 -1.60 1.55 11.57
CA PRO A 115 -1.45 1.47 10.12
C PRO A 115 -2.29 2.52 9.39
N LEU A 116 -3.43 2.94 9.94
CA LEU A 116 -4.24 4.02 9.37
C LEU A 116 -3.43 5.34 9.30
N ILE A 117 -2.88 5.80 10.44
CA ILE A 117 -2.09 7.04 10.50
C ILE A 117 -0.82 6.93 9.64
N GLN A 118 -0.11 5.80 9.71
CA GLN A 118 1.07 5.55 8.90
C GLN A 118 0.75 5.68 7.40
N SER A 119 -0.34 5.06 6.96
CA SER A 119 -0.80 5.12 5.57
C SER A 119 -1.19 6.52 5.15
N THR A 120 -1.95 7.26 5.98
CA THR A 120 -2.35 8.63 5.69
C THR A 120 -1.15 9.55 5.51
N LEU A 121 -0.12 9.41 6.35
CA LEU A 121 1.13 10.17 6.22
C LEU A 121 1.82 9.86 4.89
N LEU A 122 1.95 8.58 4.51
CA LEU A 122 2.56 8.19 3.24
C LEU A 122 1.76 8.67 2.02
N LEU A 123 0.42 8.64 2.08
CA LEU A 123 -0.44 9.18 1.03
C LEU A 123 -0.28 10.69 0.88
N GLY A 124 -0.10 11.42 1.99
CA GLY A 124 0.17 12.86 1.97
C GLY A 124 1.51 13.24 1.32
N LEU A 125 2.47 12.31 1.21
CA LEU A 125 3.73 12.51 0.50
C LEU A 125 3.60 12.32 -1.02
N TYR A 126 2.48 11.75 -1.48
CA TYR A 126 2.21 11.59 -2.90
C TYR A 126 1.67 12.89 -3.49
N TRP A 127 2.34 13.37 -4.54
CA TRP A 127 1.91 14.51 -5.34
C TRP A 127 1.99 14.11 -6.82
N GLU A 128 0.88 14.23 -7.55
CA GLU A 128 0.90 14.19 -9.02
C GLU A 128 1.46 15.55 -9.47
N GLY A 129 2.61 15.55 -10.16
CA GLY A 129 3.18 16.78 -10.69
C GLY A 129 2.19 17.57 -11.56
N PRO A 130 2.51 18.82 -11.94
CA PRO A 130 1.59 19.74 -12.64
C PRO A 130 1.04 19.27 -14.00
N GLU A 131 1.41 18.08 -14.47
CA GLU A 131 0.88 17.41 -15.66
C GLU A 131 -0.52 16.78 -15.43
N GLY A 132 -1.08 16.90 -14.23
CA GLY A 132 -2.35 16.31 -13.81
C GLY A 132 -3.58 17.25 -13.82
N ILE A 133 -3.48 18.44 -14.43
CA ILE A 133 -4.56 19.44 -14.57
C ILE A 133 -4.88 19.68 -16.04
#